data_AF-A0A8R1IQW8-F1
#
_entry.id   AF-A0A8R1IQW8-F1
#
_cell.length_a   1.000
_cell.length_b   1.000
_cell.length_c   1.000
_cell.angle_alpha   90.00
_cell.angle_beta   90.00
_cell.angle_gamma   90.00
#
_symmetry.space_group_name_H-M   'P 1'
#
loop_
_entity.id
_entity.type
_entity.pdbx_description
1 polymer ?
#
loop_
_entity_poly.entity_id
_entity_poly.type
_entity_poly.pdbx_seq_one_letter_code
_entity_poly.pdbx_strand_id
1 'polypeptide(L)'
;MEKIVCRQIKIEFSSSFSPHQHGFLNRRSCPSSLVRSSALYKKLLHTTKSLDVIYFDFKKAFDQNSSRVLFLVPNLPLCPYFFCQS
;
A
#
# COMPACT_ATOMS: atom_id res chain seq x y z
N MET A 1 24.45 0.88 -5.22
CA MET A 1 24.12 -0.44 -4.64
C MET A 1 22.64 -0.54 -4.32
N GLU A 2 22.08 0.34 -3.49
CA GLU A 2 20.65 0.33 -3.09
C GLU A 2 19.66 0.23 -4.27
N LYS A 3 19.84 1.04 -5.31
CA LYS A 3 18.94 1.04 -6.50
C LYS A 3 18.89 -0.32 -7.22
N ILE A 4 19.96 -1.10 -7.19
CA ILE A 4 20.03 -2.43 -7.82
C ILE A 4 19.24 -3.42 -6.98
N VAL A 5 19.45 -3.42 -5.67
CA VAL A 5 18.72 -4.26 -4.71
C VAL A 5 17.22 -3.95 -4.74
N CYS A 6 16.84 -2.68 -4.68
CA CYS A 6 15.43 -2.26 -4.76
C CYS A 6 14.76 -2.66 -6.07
N ARG A 7 15.49 -2.64 -7.21
CA ARG A 7 14.96 -3.12 -8.48
C ARG A 7 14.68 -4.62 -8.42
N GLN A 8 15.62 -5.41 -7.90
CA GLN A 8 15.47 -6.86 -7.81
C GLN A 8 14.29 -7.26 -6.91
N ILE A 9 14.21 -6.66 -5.72
CA ILE A 9 13.08 -6.87 -4.79
C ILE A 9 11.75 -6.51 -5.46
N LYS A 10 11.67 -5.38 -6.18
CA LYS A 10 10.42 -5.00 -6.87
C LYS A 10 9.99 -6.02 -7.92
N ILE A 11 10.93 -6.68 -8.59
CA ILE A 11 10.62 -7.71 -9.59
C ILE A 11 10.13 -8.98 -8.90
N GLU A 12 10.86 -9.47 -7.89
CA GLU A 12 10.54 -10.71 -7.17
C GLU A 12 9.20 -10.62 -6.44
N PHE A 13 8.90 -9.48 -5.81
CA PHE A 13 7.66 -9.28 -5.05
C PHE A 13 6.53 -8.63 -5.88
N SER A 14 6.73 -8.41 -7.19
CA SER A 14 5.76 -7.72 -8.05
C SER A 14 4.36 -8.36 -8.00
N SER A 15 4.30 -9.69 -7.94
CA SER A 15 3.06 -10.47 -7.86
C SER A 15 2.41 -10.46 -6.47
N SER A 16 3.18 -10.11 -5.43
CA SER A 16 2.71 -10.11 -4.03
C SER A 16 2.05 -8.79 -3.64
N PHE A 17 2.22 -7.72 -4.44
CA PHE A 17 1.60 -6.43 -4.15
C PHE A 17 0.12 -6.43 -4.52
N SER A 18 -0.70 -5.93 -3.60
CA SER A 18 -2.12 -5.71 -3.87
C SER A 18 -2.31 -4.77 -5.06
N PRO A 19 -3.31 -5.01 -5.94
CA PRO A 19 -3.67 -4.07 -6.99
C PRO A 19 -4.19 -2.73 -6.45
N HIS A 20 -4.57 -2.66 -5.16
CA HIS A 20 -5.05 -1.46 -4.49
C HIS A 20 -3.96 -0.64 -3.80
N GLN A 21 -2.73 -1.17 -3.72
CA GLN A 21 -1.59 -0.47 -3.14
C GLN A 21 -1.05 0.58 -4.11
N HIS A 22 -0.80 1.80 -3.66
CA HIS A 22 -0.30 2.87 -4.53
C HIS A 22 1.06 3.46 -4.11
N GLY A 23 1.50 3.27 -2.86
CA GLY A 23 2.81 3.76 -2.40
C GLY A 23 3.98 3.00 -3.03
N PHE A 24 5.04 3.73 -3.42
CA PHE A 24 6.35 3.23 -3.92
C PHE A 24 6.34 2.31 -5.14
N LEU A 25 5.18 2.17 -5.80
CA LEU A 25 5.01 1.35 -6.99
C LEU A 25 5.06 2.21 -8.25
N ASN A 26 5.69 1.67 -9.29
CA ASN A 26 5.77 2.34 -10.58
C ASN A 26 4.36 2.52 -11.16
N ARG A 27 4.12 3.66 -11.82
CA ARG A 27 2.84 4.01 -12.45
C ARG A 27 1.65 4.12 -11.48
N ARG A 28 1.91 4.20 -10.17
CA ARG A 28 0.89 4.45 -9.14
C ARG A 28 1.29 5.68 -8.33
N SER A 29 0.30 6.46 -7.90
CA SER A 29 0.46 7.74 -7.22
C SER A 29 -0.72 8.05 -6.31
N CYS A 30 -0.55 9.02 -5.40
CA CYS A 30 -1.63 9.47 -4.52
C CYS A 30 -2.88 9.91 -5.29
N PRO A 31 -2.79 10.72 -6.37
CA PRO A 31 -3.95 11.05 -7.21
C PRO A 31 -4.64 9.82 -7.81
N SER A 32 -3.89 8.85 -8.32
CA SER A 32 -4.50 7.62 -8.88
C SER A 32 -5.25 6.80 -7.82
N SER A 33 -4.74 6.76 -6.59
CA SER A 33 -5.41 6.14 -5.45
C SER A 33 -6.70 6.87 -5.09
N LEU A 34 -6.68 8.20 -5.08
CA LEU A 34 -7.85 9.03 -4.80
C LEU A 34 -8.93 8.86 -5.87
N VAL A 35 -8.56 8.92 -7.16
CA VAL A 35 -9.51 8.70 -8.26
C VAL A 35 -10.14 7.32 -8.17
N ARG A 36 -9.35 6.27 -7.90
CA ARG A 36 -9.85 4.90 -7.76
C ARG A 36 -10.82 4.74 -6.58
N SER A 37 -10.46 5.25 -5.40
CA SER A 37 -11.30 5.16 -4.20
C SER A 37 -12.58 5.97 -4.34
N SER A 38 -12.52 7.21 -4.83
CA SER A 38 -13.70 8.03 -5.10
C SER A 38 -14.65 7.40 -6.12
N ALA A 39 -14.13 6.78 -7.18
CA ALA A 39 -14.95 6.05 -8.15
C ALA A 39 -15.66 4.85 -7.50
N LEU A 40 -14.95 4.11 -6.64
CA LEU A 40 -15.52 2.99 -5.90
C LEU A 40 -16.62 3.47 -4.94
N TYR A 41 -16.38 4.54 -4.18
CA TYR A 41 -17.36 5.09 -3.24
C TYR A 41 -18.62 5.55 -3.96
N LYS A 42 -18.47 6.25 -5.09
CA LYS A 42 -19.61 6.67 -5.92
C LYS A 42 -20.43 5.48 -6.38
N LYS A 43 -19.78 4.40 -6.83
CA LYS A 43 -20.47 3.18 -7.25
C LYS A 43 -21.24 2.54 -6.10
N LEU A 44 -20.59 2.39 -4.94
CA LEU A 44 -21.20 1.78 -3.76
C LEU A 44 -22.39 2.61 -3.26
N LEU A 45 -22.21 3.92 -3.09
CA LEU A 45 -23.29 4.83 -2.67
C LEU A 45 -24.50 4.77 -3.60
N HIS A 46 -24.29 4.62 -4.91
CA HIS A 46 -25.39 4.47 -5.85
C HIS A 46 -26.18 3.15 -5.63
N THR A 47 -25.52 2.09 -5.19
CA THR A 47 -26.15 0.77 -4.97
C THR A 47 -26.72 0.62 -3.55
N THR A 48 -25.99 1.02 -2.52
CA THR A 48 -26.29 0.78 -1.10
C THR A 48 -26.88 1.99 -0.38
N LYS A 49 -26.92 3.16 -1.02
CA LYS A 49 -27.39 4.47 -0.48
C LYS A 49 -26.59 5.02 0.72
N SER A 50 -25.71 4.22 1.31
CA SER A 50 -24.86 4.57 2.46
C SER A 50 -23.53 3.82 2.36
N LEU A 51 -22.47 4.42 2.91
CA LEU A 51 -21.11 3.89 2.90
C LEU A 51 -20.38 4.36 4.16
N ASP A 52 -19.81 3.41 4.90
CA ASP A 52 -18.89 3.70 6.00
C ASP A 52 -17.45 3.52 5.53
N VAL A 53 -16.57 4.46 5.92
CA VAL A 53 -15.15 4.43 5.58
C VAL A 53 -14.33 4.41 6.86
N ILE A 54 -13.53 3.36 7.05
CA ILE A 54 -12.65 3.21 8.19
C ILE A 54 -11.24 3.65 7.77
N TYR A 55 -10.71 4.65 8.47
CA TYR A 55 -9.35 5.13 8.28
C TYR A 55 -8.44 4.53 9.35
N PHE A 56 -7.40 3.84 8.91
CA PHE A 56 -6.34 3.35 9.78
C PHE A 56 -5.11 4.23 9.62
N ASP A 57 -4.55 4.71 10.74
CA ASP A 57 -3.26 5.38 10.78
C ASP A 57 -2.31 4.58 11.68
N PHE A 58 -1.26 4.02 11.08
CA PHE A 58 -0.31 3.17 11.78
C PHE A 58 0.95 3.97 12.12
N LYS A 59 1.51 3.71 13.30
CA LYS A 59 2.83 4.27 13.68
C LYS A 59 3.89 3.91 12.65
N LYS A 60 4.73 4.88 12.27
CA LYS A 60 5.81 4.75 11.26
C LYS A 60 6.55 3.40 11.36
N ALA A 61 6.63 2.70 10.22
CA ALA A 61 7.14 1.33 10.15
C ALA A 61 8.63 1.22 10.51
N PHE A 62 9.43 2.22 10.15
CA PHE A 62 10.87 2.23 10.42
C PHE A 62 11.25 2.68 11.84
N ASP A 63 10.31 3.28 12.59
CA ASP A 63 10.53 3.66 13.99
C ASP A 63 10.33 2.47 14.95
N GLN A 64 9.76 1.37 14.46
CA GLN A 64 9.54 0.16 15.24
C GLN A 64 10.74 -0.77 15.06
N ASN A 65 11.44 -1.08 16.16
CA ASN A 65 12.59 -2.00 16.23
C ASN A 65 12.18 -3.48 16.00
N SER A 66 11.45 -3.76 14.92
CA SER A 66 10.87 -5.06 14.60
C SER A 66 11.65 -5.82 13.53
N SER A 67 12.98 -5.68 13.49
CA SER A 67 13.86 -6.36 12.52
C SER A 67 13.52 -7.84 12.39
N ARG A 68 13.18 -8.51 13.49
CA ARG A 68 12.78 -9.93 13.49
C ARG A 68 11.53 -10.20 12.64
N VAL A 69 10.49 -9.38 12.72
CA VAL A 69 9.23 -9.61 11.98
C VAL A 69 9.43 -9.40 10.48
N LEU A 70 10.23 -8.41 10.09
CA LEU A 70 10.56 -8.14 8.69
C LEU A 70 11.32 -9.30 8.02
N PHE A 71 12.21 -9.98 8.74
CA PHE A 71 13.02 -11.09 8.20
C PHE A 71 12.35 -12.47 8.35
N LEU A 72 11.41 -12.66 9.28
CA LEU A 72 10.83 -13.98 9.60
C LEU A 72 9.52 -14.28 8.86
N VAL A 73 8.87 -13.29 8.24
CA VAL A 73 7.57 -13.49 7.57
C VAL A 73 7.66 -13.14 6.08
N PRO A 74 8.16 -14.06 5.23
CA PRO A 74 8.33 -13.81 3.79
C PRO A 74 7.01 -13.62 3.02
N ASN A 75 5.86 -13.93 3.63
CA ASN A 75 4.52 -13.85 3.02
C ASN A 75 3.55 -12.93 3.77
N LEU A 76 4.03 -12.07 4.67
CA LEU A 76 3.13 -11.05 5.20
C LEU A 76 2.73 -10.18 4.01
N PRO A 77 1.44 -9.91 3.77
CA PRO A 77 1.08 -8.84 2.87
C PRO A 77 1.70 -7.60 3.47
N LEU A 78 2.84 -7.17 2.92
CA LEU A 78 3.35 -5.83 3.11
C LEU A 78 2.16 -4.98 2.70
N CYS A 79 1.47 -4.42 3.69
CA CYS A 79 0.34 -3.55 3.47
C CYS A 79 0.91 -2.16 3.74
N PRO A 80 1.57 -1.52 2.75
CA PRO A 80 2.19 -0.25 2.95
C PRO A 80 1.19 0.77 2.40
N TYR A 81 0.14 1.03 3.18
CA TYR A 81 -0.31 2.41 3.29
C TYR A 81 0.77 3.28 3.98
N PHE A 82 1.79 2.63 4.54
CA PHE A 82 3.07 3.21 4.90
C PHE A 82 3.69 3.98 3.73
N PHE A 83 3.98 5.24 4.03
CA PHE A 83 4.70 6.20 3.20
C PHE A 83 3.86 6.93 2.13
N CYS A 84 2.84 7.65 2.58
CA CYS A 84 2.69 9.02 2.07
C CYS A 84 3.35 9.94 3.10
N GLN A 85 4.67 10.13 3.03
CA GLN A 85 5.27 11.32 3.63
C GLN A 85 5.80 12.17 2.49
N SER A 86 5.20 13.36 2.40
CA SER A 86 5.63 14.52 1.64
C SER A 86 7.08 14.87 1.92
#